data_AF-T1JKV9-F1
#
_entry.id   AF-T1JKV9-F1
#
_cell.length_a   1.000
_cell.length_b   1.000
_cell.length_c   1.000
_cell.angle_alpha   90.00
_cell.angle_beta   90.00
_cell.angle_gamma   90.00
#
_symmetry.space_group_name_H-M   'P 1'
#
loop_
_entity.id
_entity.type
_entity.pdbx_description
1 polymer ?
#
loop_
_entity_poly.entity_id
_entity_poly.type
_entity_poly.pdbx_seq_one_letter_code
_entity_poly.pdbx_strand_id
1 'polypeptide(L)'
;MSDSSARSTAISGVSTGNKKLKYMCIVVLLLVCCLVSVVFFLGIGYAVSKKPKPTSRCDQTFSGLDFSSKQANQSSTYETSEFNVNWAQDLDLKTCTHTNLFEDDKLDIFPWWQLDLVDKYVITNVSLHTRPDCCWDLNHDLQVRVGSFQEVEKGIIFHRNGMCDEFPGGKYAKGMVFNFICPPYRIGRFISVQKVVYCSKCSDVSLSICELIFQGYLFIK
;
A
#
# COMPACT_ATOMS: atom_id res chain seq x y z
N MET A 1 67.70 -59.79 48.27
CA MET A 1 66.58 -60.77 48.28
C MET A 1 65.74 -60.42 49.49
N SER A 2 64.76 -59.52 49.33
CA SER A 2 63.36 -59.76 48.89
C SER A 2 62.49 -60.13 50.10
N ASP A 3 61.34 -59.54 50.43
CA ASP A 3 60.45 -58.58 49.76
C ASP A 3 59.29 -58.27 50.75
N SER A 4 58.57 -57.14 50.55
CA SER A 4 57.12 -56.95 50.84
C SER A 4 56.61 -57.02 52.31
N SER A 5 55.48 -56.46 52.78
CA SER A 5 54.46 -55.51 52.31
C SER A 5 53.48 -55.25 53.48
N ALA A 6 52.96 -54.02 53.54
CA ALA A 6 51.64 -53.55 54.00
C ALA A 6 50.84 -54.17 55.19
N ARG A 7 50.55 -53.30 56.17
CA ARG A 7 49.24 -52.66 56.52
C ARG A 7 47.96 -53.50 56.80
N SER A 8 47.34 -53.14 57.94
CA SER A 8 45.89 -53.01 58.24
C SER A 8 45.02 -54.26 58.41
N THR A 9 44.31 -54.35 59.54
CA THR A 9 42.84 -54.17 59.55
C THR A 9 42.29 -53.90 60.95
N ALA A 10 41.89 -52.66 61.22
CA ALA A 10 40.89 -52.34 62.23
C ALA A 10 39.52 -52.35 61.53
N ILE A 11 38.59 -53.14 62.06
CA ILE A 11 37.23 -53.30 61.55
C ILE A 11 36.44 -52.01 61.81
N SER A 12 35.88 -51.47 60.74
CA SER A 12 35.08 -50.26 60.68
C SER A 12 33.65 -50.50 61.17
N GLY A 13 33.31 -49.93 62.33
CA GLY A 13 31.93 -49.66 62.69
C GLY A 13 31.42 -48.43 61.94
N VAL A 14 30.94 -48.61 60.70
CA VAL A 14 30.33 -47.52 59.92
C VAL A 14 28.92 -47.22 60.45
N SER A 15 28.78 -46.04 61.06
CA SER A 15 27.53 -45.43 61.50
C SER A 15 26.51 -45.32 60.35
N THR A 16 25.38 -45.98 60.50
CA THR A 16 24.21 -45.95 59.60
C THR A 16 23.39 -44.65 59.69
N GLY A 17 23.79 -43.69 60.55
CA GLY A 17 23.11 -42.40 60.74
C GLY A 17 23.30 -41.38 59.61
N ASN A 18 24.28 -41.58 58.71
CA ASN A 18 24.68 -40.58 57.71
C ASN A 18 23.93 -40.72 56.38
N LYS A 19 23.43 -41.92 56.03
CA LYS A 19 22.75 -42.17 54.74
C LYS A 19 21.31 -41.64 54.72
N LYS A 20 20.55 -41.82 55.80
CA LYS A 20 19.18 -41.30 55.91
C LYS A 20 19.15 -39.77 55.94
N LEU A 21 20.08 -39.15 56.68
CA LEU A 21 20.20 -37.69 56.74
C LEU A 21 20.62 -37.11 55.39
N LYS A 22 21.59 -37.72 54.70
CA LYS A 22 21.97 -37.32 53.33
C LYS A 22 20.82 -37.48 52.34
N TYR A 23 20.07 -38.59 52.40
CA TYR A 23 18.91 -38.81 51.54
C TYR A 23 17.80 -37.78 51.82
N MET A 24 17.55 -37.48 53.10
CA MET A 24 16.59 -36.46 53.50
C MET A 24 17.00 -35.07 53.00
N CYS A 25 18.28 -34.70 53.10
CA CYS A 25 18.80 -33.45 52.53
C CYS A 25 18.68 -33.39 51.01
N ILE A 26 18.96 -34.48 50.29
CA ILE A 26 18.80 -34.56 48.83
C ILE A 26 17.34 -34.38 48.42
N VAL A 27 16.41 -35.06 49.11
CA VAL A 27 14.96 -34.92 48.85
C VAL A 27 14.51 -33.48 49.09
N VAL A 28 14.95 -32.84 50.19
CA VAL A 28 14.64 -31.43 50.47
C VAL A 28 15.21 -30.50 49.39
N LEU A 29 16.47 -30.71 48.97
CA LEU A 29 17.09 -29.94 47.89
C LEU A 29 16.33 -30.06 46.56
N LEU A 30 15.90 -31.28 46.21
CA LEU A 30 15.11 -31.53 45.01
C LEU A 30 13.73 -30.85 45.08
N LEU A 31 13.07 -30.89 46.24
CA LEU A 31 11.79 -30.21 46.45
C LEU A 31 11.93 -28.68 46.37
N VAL A 32 12.98 -28.11 46.96
CA VAL A 32 13.27 -26.67 46.87
C VAL A 32 13.58 -26.27 45.43
N CYS A 33 14.40 -27.06 44.72
CA CYS A 33 14.71 -26.79 43.31
C CYS A 33 13.45 -26.85 42.43
N CYS A 34 12.58 -27.83 42.68
CA CYS A 34 11.28 -27.94 42.00
C CYS A 34 10.42 -26.70 42.25
N LEU A 35 10.28 -26.27 43.51
CA LEU A 35 9.52 -25.07 43.86
C LEU A 35 10.07 -23.79 43.19
N VAL A 36 11.39 -23.61 43.18
CA VAL A 36 12.03 -22.46 42.52
C VAL A 36 11.75 -22.48 41.00
N SER A 37 11.84 -23.64 40.36
CA SER A 37 11.55 -23.77 38.93
C SER A 37 10.09 -23.45 38.61
N VAL A 38 9.14 -23.93 39.41
CA VAL A 38 7.70 -23.67 39.22
C VAL A 38 7.40 -22.17 39.38
N VAL A 39 7.97 -21.52 40.40
CA VAL A 39 7.78 -20.07 40.61
C VAL A 39 8.38 -19.26 39.47
N PHE A 40 9.55 -19.66 38.94
CA PHE A 40 10.18 -19.01 37.80
C PHE A 40 9.32 -19.12 36.52
N PHE A 41 8.79 -20.31 36.23
CA PHE A 41 7.91 -20.52 35.07
C PHE A 41 6.56 -19.80 35.20
N LEU A 42 5.96 -19.80 36.40
CA LEU A 42 4.73 -19.02 36.66
C LEU A 42 4.98 -17.51 36.55
N GLY A 43 6.13 -17.02 37.02
CA GLY A 43 6.53 -15.62 36.91
C GLY A 43 6.75 -15.16 35.46
N ILE A 44 7.42 -15.97 34.64
CA ILE A 44 7.59 -15.70 33.20
C ILE A 44 6.23 -15.69 32.49
N GLY A 45 5.37 -16.69 32.75
CA GLY A 45 4.03 -16.76 32.17
C GLY A 45 3.18 -15.53 32.52
N TYR A 46 3.23 -15.08 33.77
CA TYR A 46 2.54 -13.88 34.21
C TYR A 46 3.07 -12.60 33.54
N ALA A 47 4.39 -12.48 33.36
CA ALA A 47 5.01 -11.34 32.69
C ALA A 47 4.70 -11.28 31.17
N VAL A 48 4.61 -12.44 30.51
CA VAL A 48 4.21 -12.53 29.09
C VAL A 48 2.75 -12.12 28.89
N SER A 49 1.86 -12.48 29.82
CA SER A 49 0.43 -12.13 29.75
C SER A 49 0.12 -10.63 29.90
N LYS A 50 1.02 -9.84 30.50
CA LYS A 50 0.82 -8.40 30.71
C LYS A 50 1.44 -7.50 29.64
N LYS A 51 2.12 -8.05 28.63
CA LYS A 51 2.51 -7.24 27.48
C LYS A 51 1.22 -6.76 26.81
N PRO A 52 0.99 -5.44 26.68
CA PRO A 52 -0.15 -4.95 25.93
C PRO A 52 -0.07 -5.56 24.54
N LYS A 53 -1.13 -6.28 24.13
CA LYS A 53 -1.32 -6.69 22.75
C LYS A 53 -1.11 -5.42 21.90
N PRO A 54 -0.25 -5.41 20.87
CA PRO A 54 -0.18 -4.26 20.00
C PRO A 54 -1.57 -4.10 19.42
N THR A 55 -2.32 -3.12 19.92
CA THR A 55 -3.49 -2.61 19.24
C THR A 55 -2.95 -1.99 17.96
N SER A 56 -2.89 -2.80 16.91
CA SER A 56 -3.02 -2.29 15.55
C SER A 56 -4.43 -1.74 15.44
N ARG A 57 -4.63 -0.57 16.05
CA ARG A 57 -5.63 0.35 15.56
C ARG A 57 -5.04 0.88 14.26
N CYS A 58 -5.20 0.10 13.20
CA CYS A 58 -5.34 0.69 11.89
C CYS A 58 -6.63 1.51 11.99
N ASP A 59 -6.50 2.74 12.47
CA ASP A 59 -7.41 3.76 12.00
C ASP A 59 -7.11 3.83 10.50
N GLN A 60 -7.94 3.19 9.69
CA GLN A 60 -7.92 3.40 8.24
C GLN A 60 -8.56 4.75 7.98
N THR A 61 -7.96 5.81 8.53
CA THR A 61 -8.10 7.14 7.97
C THR A 61 -7.41 7.08 6.62
N PHE A 62 -8.20 7.26 5.56
CA PHE A 62 -7.83 7.20 4.16
C PHE A 62 -6.43 7.80 3.91
N SER A 63 -5.40 6.97 3.68
CA SER A 63 -4.03 7.42 3.42
C SER A 63 -3.83 7.78 1.94
N GLY A 64 -4.74 8.58 1.39
CA GLY A 64 -4.61 9.12 0.03
C GLY A 64 -3.65 10.30 0.01
N LEU A 65 -3.03 10.54 -1.15
CA LEU A 65 -2.29 11.78 -1.41
C LEU A 65 -3.28 12.87 -1.82
N ASP A 66 -3.24 14.01 -1.13
CA ASP A 66 -4.05 15.18 -1.46
C ASP A 66 -3.31 16.07 -2.47
N PHE A 67 -3.88 16.17 -3.67
CA PHE A 67 -3.37 17.02 -4.75
C PHE A 67 -4.36 18.11 -5.17
N SER A 68 -5.34 18.46 -4.35
CA SER A 68 -6.34 19.50 -4.61
C SER A 68 -5.74 20.89 -4.86
N SER A 69 -4.56 21.16 -4.31
CA SER A 69 -3.83 22.41 -4.54
C SER A 69 -2.97 22.41 -5.81
N LYS A 70 -2.86 21.27 -6.51
CA LYS A 70 -2.02 21.11 -7.70
C LYS A 70 -2.79 21.49 -8.96
N GLN A 71 -2.04 21.83 -10.00
CA GLN A 71 -2.61 22.31 -11.25
C GLN A 71 -2.60 21.21 -12.30
N ALA A 72 -3.77 20.99 -12.86
CA ALA A 72 -3.98 20.07 -13.97
C ALA A 72 -4.10 20.83 -15.30
N ASN A 73 -3.88 20.11 -16.38
CA ASN A 73 -4.16 20.53 -17.75
C ASN A 73 -4.84 19.38 -18.50
N GLN A 74 -5.56 19.68 -19.57
CA GLN A 74 -6.22 18.68 -20.39
C GLN A 74 -6.15 19.02 -21.88
N SER A 75 -6.40 18.03 -22.73
CA SER A 75 -6.29 18.14 -24.19
C SER A 75 -7.16 19.24 -24.77
N SER A 76 -8.39 19.39 -24.28
CA SER A 76 -9.35 20.40 -24.71
C SER A 76 -10.26 20.78 -23.54
N THR A 77 -10.75 22.01 -23.49
CA THR A 77 -11.63 22.50 -22.40
C THR A 77 -13.03 22.73 -22.93
N TYR A 78 -14.05 22.26 -22.20
CA TYR A 78 -15.44 22.58 -22.51
C TYR A 78 -15.67 24.07 -22.21
N GLU A 79 -16.30 24.82 -23.13
CA GLU A 79 -16.40 26.30 -23.03
C GLU A 79 -17.21 26.81 -21.82
N THR A 80 -17.92 25.94 -21.12
CA THR A 80 -18.71 26.28 -19.93
C THR A 80 -17.88 26.23 -18.65
N SER A 81 -18.22 27.05 -17.65
CA SER A 81 -17.63 26.97 -16.30
C SER A 81 -18.00 25.70 -15.51
N GLU A 82 -18.75 24.78 -16.10
CA GLU A 82 -19.30 23.57 -15.47
C GLU A 82 -18.38 22.36 -15.50
N PHE A 83 -17.14 22.46 -16.03
CA PHE A 83 -16.19 21.35 -16.11
C PHE A 83 -14.75 21.84 -15.90
N ASN A 84 -14.41 22.28 -14.69
CA ASN A 84 -13.06 22.75 -14.39
C ASN A 84 -12.06 21.58 -14.42
N VAL A 85 -10.93 21.72 -15.10
CA VAL A 85 -9.86 20.70 -15.21
C VAL A 85 -9.33 20.21 -13.86
N ASN A 86 -9.40 21.04 -12.81
CA ASN A 86 -8.92 20.69 -11.48
C ASN A 86 -9.95 19.91 -10.64
N TRP A 87 -11.15 19.67 -11.15
CA TRP A 87 -12.16 18.84 -10.47
C TRP A 87 -11.87 17.34 -10.53
N ALA A 88 -10.83 16.90 -11.25
CA ALA A 88 -10.42 15.51 -11.20
C ALA A 88 -9.63 15.20 -9.92
N GLN A 89 -9.28 16.20 -9.11
CA GLN A 89 -8.47 16.04 -7.91
C GLN A 89 -8.90 16.98 -6.78
N ASP A 90 -10.13 17.48 -6.80
CA ASP A 90 -10.62 18.47 -5.82
C ASP A 90 -11.21 17.83 -4.55
N LEU A 91 -11.23 16.50 -4.48
CA LEU A 91 -11.81 15.71 -3.39
C LEU A 91 -13.35 15.77 -3.33
N ASP A 92 -14.03 16.19 -4.40
CA ASP A 92 -15.49 16.17 -4.53
C ASP A 92 -15.96 15.23 -5.65
N LEU A 93 -16.55 14.09 -5.25
CA LEU A 93 -17.11 13.09 -6.17
C LEU A 93 -18.29 13.59 -7.03
N LYS A 94 -18.77 14.82 -6.83
CA LYS A 94 -19.92 15.39 -7.54
C LYS A 94 -19.52 16.30 -8.71
N THR A 95 -18.32 16.86 -8.68
CA THR A 95 -17.77 17.65 -9.77
C THR A 95 -17.03 16.74 -10.73
N CYS A 96 -16.91 17.13 -12.00
CA CYS A 96 -16.14 16.35 -12.96
C CYS A 96 -15.42 17.24 -13.96
N THR A 97 -14.26 16.81 -14.40
CA THR A 97 -13.65 17.30 -15.63
C THR A 97 -14.35 16.71 -16.84
N HIS A 98 -14.25 17.41 -17.96
CA HIS A 98 -14.72 16.93 -19.25
C HIS A 98 -13.89 17.57 -20.35
N THR A 99 -13.32 16.76 -21.24
CA THR A 99 -12.69 17.28 -22.46
C THR A 99 -13.76 17.63 -23.49
N ASN A 100 -13.50 18.59 -24.36
CA ASN A 100 -14.41 18.86 -25.47
C ASN A 100 -14.29 17.76 -26.54
N LEU A 101 -15.34 17.55 -27.31
CA LEU A 101 -15.32 16.62 -28.44
C LEU A 101 -14.45 17.21 -29.56
N PHE A 102 -14.58 18.51 -29.80
CA PHE A 102 -13.84 19.25 -30.82
C PHE A 102 -13.08 20.42 -30.21
N GLU A 103 -11.92 20.72 -30.76
CA GLU A 103 -11.18 21.96 -30.52
C GLU A 103 -10.63 22.46 -31.85
N ASP A 104 -10.89 23.74 -32.16
CA ASP A 104 -10.54 24.35 -33.45
C ASP A 104 -10.95 23.47 -34.67
N ASP A 105 -12.21 23.00 -34.67
CA ASP A 105 -12.81 22.11 -35.68
C ASP A 105 -12.11 20.75 -35.85
N LYS A 106 -11.22 20.36 -34.93
CA LYS A 106 -10.54 19.06 -34.93
C LYS A 106 -11.06 18.18 -33.82
N LEU A 107 -11.34 16.93 -34.14
CA LEU A 107 -11.74 15.92 -33.16
C LEU A 107 -10.58 15.64 -32.20
N ASP A 108 -10.85 15.68 -30.90
CA ASP A 108 -9.89 15.32 -29.86
C ASP A 108 -9.81 13.78 -29.76
N ILE A 109 -9.07 13.15 -30.68
CA ILE A 109 -9.10 11.69 -30.89
C ILE A 109 -8.43 10.84 -29.80
N PHE A 110 -7.57 11.46 -28.97
CA PHE A 110 -6.89 10.80 -27.84
C PHE A 110 -6.87 11.75 -26.65
N PRO A 111 -8.06 12.09 -26.10
CA PRO A 111 -8.16 13.09 -25.07
C PRO A 111 -7.40 12.65 -23.83
N TRP A 112 -6.80 13.64 -23.17
CA TRP A 112 -5.94 13.40 -22.02
C TRP A 112 -6.16 14.46 -20.95
N TRP A 113 -5.87 14.05 -19.73
CA TRP A 113 -5.77 14.90 -18.55
C TRP A 113 -4.42 14.65 -17.89
N GLN A 114 -3.77 15.69 -17.36
CA GLN A 114 -2.44 15.61 -16.75
C GLN A 114 -2.30 16.54 -15.55
N LEU A 115 -1.72 16.05 -14.47
CA LEU A 115 -1.45 16.78 -13.24
C LEU A 115 0.04 17.06 -13.07
N ASP A 116 0.41 18.28 -12.71
CA ASP A 116 1.74 18.60 -12.21
C ASP A 116 1.75 18.51 -10.67
N LEU A 117 2.39 17.46 -10.14
CA LEU A 117 2.53 17.24 -8.70
C LEU A 117 3.50 18.22 -8.02
N VAL A 118 4.23 19.02 -8.79
CA VAL A 118 5.33 19.93 -8.39
C VAL A 118 6.58 19.17 -7.90
N ASP A 119 6.39 18.25 -6.96
CA ASP A 119 7.42 17.34 -6.44
C ASP A 119 7.32 15.94 -7.06
N LYS A 120 8.31 15.09 -6.80
CA LYS A 120 8.28 13.69 -7.24
C LYS A 120 7.62 12.81 -6.17
N TYR A 121 6.72 11.94 -6.60
CA TYR A 121 6.06 10.96 -5.75
C TYR A 121 6.30 9.55 -6.30
N VAL A 122 6.34 8.58 -5.39
CA VAL A 122 6.11 7.17 -5.74
C VAL A 122 4.61 6.97 -5.75
N ILE A 123 4.04 6.62 -6.90
CA ILE A 123 2.61 6.32 -7.06
C ILE A 123 2.42 4.82 -7.09
N THR A 124 1.51 4.31 -6.26
CA THR A 124 1.23 2.87 -6.14
C THR A 124 -0.13 2.49 -6.72
N ASN A 125 -1.12 3.39 -6.60
CA ASN A 125 -2.45 3.18 -7.13
C ASN A 125 -3.06 4.53 -7.54
N VAL A 126 -3.83 4.51 -8.63
CA VAL A 126 -4.73 5.60 -9.01
C VAL A 126 -6.12 5.00 -9.20
N SER A 127 -7.12 5.55 -8.52
CA SER A 127 -8.53 5.17 -8.68
C SER A 127 -9.29 6.30 -9.37
N LEU A 128 -9.93 5.99 -10.49
CA LEU A 128 -10.71 6.94 -11.29
C LEU A 128 -12.20 6.72 -11.06
N HIS A 129 -12.86 7.75 -10.52
CA HIS A 129 -14.29 7.82 -10.37
C HIS A 129 -14.93 8.51 -11.58
N THR A 130 -16.05 7.94 -12.03
CA THR A 130 -16.84 8.43 -13.16
C THR A 130 -18.19 8.98 -12.72
N ARG A 131 -18.90 9.62 -13.65
CA ARG A 131 -20.27 10.10 -13.42
C ARG A 131 -21.18 8.95 -12.97
N PRO A 132 -21.84 9.05 -11.81
CA PRO A 132 -22.71 7.98 -11.33
C PRO A 132 -24.09 7.99 -12.00
N ASP A 133 -24.48 9.06 -12.68
CA ASP A 133 -25.83 9.29 -13.19
C ASP A 133 -26.03 8.94 -14.67
N CYS A 134 -24.98 8.97 -15.50
CA CYS A 134 -25.03 8.62 -16.92
C CYS A 134 -23.66 8.20 -17.47
N CYS A 135 -23.63 7.86 -18.76
CA CYS A 135 -22.42 8.03 -19.58
C CYS A 135 -21.23 7.14 -19.16
N TRP A 136 -21.53 5.95 -18.64
CA TRP A 136 -20.57 4.99 -18.10
C TRP A 136 -19.67 4.37 -19.16
N ASP A 137 -20.06 4.43 -20.43
CA ASP A 137 -19.35 3.91 -21.59
C ASP A 137 -18.35 4.91 -22.18
N LEU A 138 -18.36 6.17 -21.75
CA LEU A 138 -17.42 7.19 -22.23
C LEU A 138 -15.97 6.80 -21.95
N ASN A 139 -15.68 6.32 -20.75
CA ASN A 139 -14.31 6.05 -20.32
C ASN A 139 -13.88 4.63 -20.71
N HIS A 140 -13.27 4.52 -21.87
CA HIS A 140 -12.73 3.27 -22.42
C HIS A 140 -11.25 3.45 -22.80
N ASP A 141 -10.53 2.33 -22.91
CA ASP A 141 -9.14 2.30 -23.40
C ASP A 141 -8.23 3.33 -22.72
N LEU A 142 -8.26 3.36 -21.38
CA LEU A 142 -7.54 4.33 -20.58
C LEU A 142 -6.13 3.84 -20.24
N GLN A 143 -5.16 4.73 -20.30
CA GLN A 143 -3.81 4.51 -19.79
C GLN A 143 -3.47 5.56 -18.75
N VAL A 144 -2.93 5.11 -17.60
CA VAL A 144 -2.36 5.98 -16.59
C VAL A 144 -0.84 5.94 -16.69
N ARG A 145 -0.19 7.09 -16.84
CA ARG A 145 1.27 7.20 -16.90
C ARG A 145 1.81 8.12 -15.81
N VAL A 146 2.98 7.78 -15.29
CA VAL A 146 3.67 8.52 -14.23
C VAL A 146 5.12 8.72 -14.63
N GLY A 147 5.63 9.95 -14.53
CA GLY A 147 7.04 10.20 -14.82
C GLY A 147 7.47 11.66 -14.67
N SER A 148 8.62 12.01 -15.26
CA SER A 148 9.24 13.34 -15.09
C SER A 148 8.98 14.30 -16.25
N PHE A 149 8.25 13.88 -17.29
CA PHE A 149 8.03 14.68 -18.49
C PHE A 149 6.61 15.23 -18.53
N GLN A 150 6.47 16.51 -18.84
CA GLN A 150 5.17 17.08 -19.20
C GLN A 150 4.86 16.69 -20.65
N GLU A 151 3.75 16.02 -20.90
CA GLU A 151 3.29 15.63 -22.25
C GLU A 151 1.98 16.36 -22.55
N VAL A 152 1.94 17.21 -23.59
CA VAL A 152 0.80 18.09 -23.90
C VAL A 152 0.40 18.10 -25.38
N GLU A 153 1.07 17.29 -26.20
CA GLU A 153 0.78 17.23 -27.64
C GLU A 153 -0.54 16.49 -27.89
N LYS A 154 -1.41 17.08 -28.70
CA LYS A 154 -2.75 16.57 -29.00
C LYS A 154 -2.71 15.59 -30.16
N GLY A 155 -3.64 14.64 -30.18
CA GLY A 155 -3.77 13.68 -31.29
C GLY A 155 -2.68 12.60 -31.34
N ILE A 156 -1.84 12.49 -30.30
CA ILE A 156 -0.85 11.42 -30.16
C ILE A 156 -1.00 10.67 -28.83
N ILE A 157 -0.51 9.44 -28.78
CA ILE A 157 -0.44 8.65 -27.55
C ILE A 157 0.85 8.98 -26.81
N PHE A 158 0.73 9.33 -25.53
CA PHE A 158 1.86 9.59 -24.64
C PHE A 158 2.70 8.32 -24.46
N HIS A 159 4.01 8.51 -24.38
CA HIS A 159 4.95 7.38 -24.31
C HIS A 159 6.21 7.67 -23.51
N ARG A 160 6.50 8.93 -23.17
CA ARG A 160 7.74 9.29 -22.45
C ARG A 160 7.70 8.89 -20.98
N ASN A 161 6.54 9.04 -20.35
CA ASN A 161 6.34 8.62 -18.97
C ASN A 161 6.02 7.13 -18.85
N GLY A 162 6.43 6.53 -17.73
CA GLY A 162 6.26 5.11 -17.48
C GLY A 162 4.79 4.74 -17.26
N MET A 163 4.34 3.67 -17.90
CA MET A 163 2.97 3.16 -17.73
C MET A 163 2.71 2.68 -16.30
N CYS A 164 1.78 3.31 -15.58
CA CYS A 164 1.25 2.77 -14.35
C CYS A 164 0.43 1.53 -14.68
N ASP A 165 -0.71 1.69 -15.34
CA ASP A 165 -1.60 0.58 -15.69
C ASP A 165 -2.53 1.00 -16.83
N GLU A 166 -3.26 0.05 -17.38
CA GLU A 166 -4.24 0.30 -18.44
C GLU A 166 -5.57 -0.40 -18.21
N PHE A 167 -6.63 0.22 -18.73
CA PHE A 167 -7.95 -0.38 -18.83
C PHE A 167 -8.28 -0.55 -20.32
N PRO A 168 -8.23 -1.77 -20.89
CA PRO A 168 -8.30 -2.02 -22.33
C PRO A 168 -9.73 -2.00 -22.91
N GLY A 169 -10.65 -1.24 -22.30
CA GLY A 169 -12.07 -1.26 -22.66
C GLY A 169 -12.82 -2.49 -22.10
N GLY A 170 -14.14 -2.54 -22.27
CA GLY A 170 -14.92 -3.72 -21.85
C GLY A 170 -16.38 -3.44 -21.50
N LYS A 171 -16.93 -4.21 -20.55
CA LYS A 171 -18.26 -3.94 -20.00
C LYS A 171 -18.13 -2.91 -18.89
N TYR A 172 -18.96 -1.87 -18.94
CA TYR A 172 -19.03 -0.87 -17.89
C TYR A 172 -20.37 -0.94 -17.17
N ALA A 173 -20.38 -0.42 -15.96
CA ALA A 173 -21.56 -0.38 -15.13
C ALA A 173 -21.69 1.01 -14.49
N LYS A 174 -22.93 1.37 -14.17
CA LYS A 174 -23.23 2.57 -13.38
C LYS A 174 -22.42 2.53 -12.07
N GLY A 175 -21.69 3.61 -11.79
CA GLY A 175 -20.88 3.73 -10.57
C GLY A 175 -19.59 2.91 -10.57
N MET A 176 -19.11 2.45 -11.73
CA MET A 176 -17.83 1.78 -11.86
C MET A 176 -16.67 2.75 -11.52
N VAL A 177 -15.70 2.22 -10.78
CA VAL A 177 -14.43 2.87 -10.46
C VAL A 177 -13.31 2.09 -11.15
N PHE A 178 -12.48 2.77 -11.93
CA PHE A 178 -11.31 2.15 -12.55
C PHE A 178 -10.13 2.21 -11.59
N ASN A 179 -9.51 1.07 -11.32
CA ASN A 179 -8.37 0.98 -10.42
C ASN A 179 -7.13 0.64 -11.23
N PHE A 180 -6.13 1.51 -11.19
CA PHE A 180 -4.87 1.37 -11.91
C PHE A 180 -3.76 1.08 -10.90
N ILE A 181 -3.17 -0.11 -10.97
CA ILE A 181 -2.12 -0.55 -10.04
C ILE A 181 -0.77 -0.34 -10.70
N CYS A 182 0.04 0.55 -10.12
CA CYS A 182 1.34 0.86 -10.69
C CYS A 182 2.37 -0.25 -10.39
N PRO A 183 3.29 -0.56 -11.34
CA PRO A 183 4.48 -1.34 -11.06
C PRO A 183 5.28 -0.76 -9.90
N PRO A 184 6.09 -1.59 -9.21
CA PRO A 184 6.95 -1.12 -8.13
C PRO A 184 7.79 0.08 -8.55
N TYR A 185 7.90 1.07 -7.66
CA TYR A 185 8.74 2.27 -7.83
C TYR A 185 8.38 3.16 -9.04
N ARG A 186 7.10 3.30 -9.40
CA ARG A 186 6.65 4.34 -10.34
C ARG A 186 6.83 5.73 -9.73
N ILE A 187 7.95 6.37 -10.05
CA ILE A 187 8.32 7.70 -9.57
C ILE A 187 8.03 8.74 -10.65
N GLY A 188 7.32 9.82 -10.30
CA GLY A 188 7.05 10.91 -11.24
C GLY A 188 6.64 12.21 -10.56
N ARG A 189 6.82 13.30 -11.31
CA ARG A 189 6.25 14.63 -11.04
C ARG A 189 4.94 14.84 -11.81
N PHE A 190 4.75 14.13 -12.92
CA PHE A 190 3.54 14.21 -13.73
C PHE A 190 2.79 12.89 -13.67
N ILE A 191 1.47 12.98 -13.54
CA ILE A 191 0.54 11.87 -13.74
C ILE A 191 -0.38 12.24 -14.88
N SER A 192 -0.62 11.33 -15.83
CA SER A 192 -1.59 11.54 -16.89
C SER A 192 -2.57 10.38 -17.01
N VAL A 193 -3.80 10.70 -17.37
CA VAL A 193 -4.85 9.76 -17.79
C VAL A 193 -5.15 10.08 -19.25
N GLN A 194 -5.09 9.09 -20.13
CA GLN A 194 -5.32 9.30 -21.56
C GLN A 194 -6.15 8.16 -22.15
N LYS A 195 -7.08 8.46 -23.05
CA LYS A 195 -7.65 7.46 -23.95
C LYS A 195 -6.68 7.15 -25.08
N VAL A 196 -6.39 5.87 -25.31
CA VAL A 196 -5.33 5.45 -26.25
C VAL A 196 -5.83 4.64 -27.44
N VAL A 197 -7.14 4.45 -27.56
CA VAL A 197 -7.77 3.83 -28.73
C VAL A 197 -8.83 4.77 -29.28
N TYR A 198 -8.77 5.01 -30.58
CA TYR A 198 -9.79 5.77 -31.29
C TYR A 198 -11.05 4.92 -31.47
N CYS A 199 -12.18 5.36 -30.89
CA CYS A 199 -13.45 4.66 -31.02
C CYS A 199 -14.29 5.23 -32.18
N SER A 200 -14.23 4.57 -33.34
CA SER A 200 -15.01 4.97 -34.53
C SER A 200 -16.52 4.75 -34.44
N LYS A 201 -16.99 4.04 -33.40
CA LYS A 201 -18.41 3.73 -33.18
C LYS A 201 -19.02 4.47 -31.99
N CYS A 202 -18.21 5.21 -31.23
CA CYS A 202 -18.67 5.96 -30.08
C CYS A 202 -19.34 7.25 -30.56
N SER A 203 -20.47 7.60 -29.96
CA SER A 203 -21.13 8.88 -30.20
C SER A 203 -20.36 10.06 -29.61
N ASP A 204 -19.48 9.77 -28.66
CA ASP A 204 -18.68 10.75 -27.94
C ASP A 204 -17.33 10.10 -27.57
N VAL A 205 -16.23 10.81 -27.84
CA VAL A 205 -14.87 10.37 -27.52
C VAL A 205 -14.28 11.13 -26.33
N SER A 206 -15.00 12.06 -25.72
CA SER A 206 -14.54 12.87 -24.59
C SER A 206 -14.12 12.04 -23.37
N LEU A 207 -13.09 12.51 -22.68
CA LEU A 207 -12.65 12.00 -21.37
C LEU A 207 -13.35 12.80 -20.28
N SER A 208 -13.99 12.10 -19.34
CA SER A 208 -14.60 12.73 -18.17
C SER A 208 -14.13 12.05 -16.90
N ILE A 209 -13.65 12.84 -15.93
CA ILE A 209 -13.11 12.31 -14.67
C ILE A 209 -13.76 13.07 -13.53
N CYS A 210 -14.45 12.37 -12.64
CA CYS A 210 -15.11 13.02 -11.50
C CYS A 210 -14.22 13.08 -10.27
N GLU A 211 -13.34 12.10 -10.09
CA GLU A 211 -12.32 12.18 -9.05
C GLU A 211 -11.20 11.17 -9.32
N LEU A 212 -9.98 11.55 -9.00
CA LEU A 212 -8.82 10.69 -8.95
C LEU A 212 -8.33 10.60 -7.51
N ILE A 213 -8.38 9.38 -6.98
CA ILE A 213 -7.81 9.08 -5.67
C ILE A 213 -6.41 8.50 -5.89
N PHE A 214 -5.41 9.15 -5.32
CA PHE A 214 -4.01 8.75 -5.46
C PHE A 214 -3.51 8.07 -4.19
N GLN A 215 -2.78 6.96 -4.35
CA GLN A 215 -2.02 6.34 -3.27
C GLN A 215 -0.54 6.33 -3.62
N GLY A 216 0.28 6.55 -2.60
CA GLY A 216 1.71 6.65 -2.76
C GLY A 216 2.36 7.41 -1.62
N TYR A 217 3.55 7.94 -1.88
CA TYR A 217 4.29 8.75 -0.91
C TYR A 217 5.28 9.69 -1.62
N LEU A 218 5.63 10.79 -0.96
CA LEU A 218 6.63 11.73 -1.45
C LEU A 218 7.98 11.02 -1.63
N PHE A 219 8.62 11.19 -2.79
CA PHE A 219 9.94 10.64 -3.05
C PHE A 219 11.01 11.57 -2.48
N ILE A 220 11.57 11.17 -1.34
CA ILE A 220 12.69 11.86 -0.69
C ILE A 220 13.99 11.19 -1.17
N LYS A 221 14.91 12.01 -1.69
CA LYS A 221 16.24 11.57 -2.12
C LYS A 221 17.19 11.35 -0.94
#